data_AF-A0A6J1W196-F1
#
_entry.id   AF-A0A6J1W196-F1
#
_cell.length_a   1.000
_cell.length_b   1.000
_cell.length_c   1.000
_cell.angle_alpha   90.00
_cell.angle_beta   90.00
_cell.angle_gamma   90.00
#
_symmetry.space_group_name_H-M   'P 1'
#
loop_
_entity.id
_entity.type
_entity.pdbx_description
1 polymer ?
#
loop_
_entity_poly.entity_id
_entity_poly.type
_entity_poly.pdbx_seq_one_letter_code
_entity_poly.pdbx_strand_id
1 'polypeptide(L)'
;MQSPFVLFQVSFLSVNLRAAFASKEVPFRFDDPARVFIASSGIPSVSFSINNGGDSYPYPYFGTAEDNPGNLLMAFGSSAPLMEKAVRLAAEIAGRMALRLTHDHELYLDYNSYDSRLQNFIMRLLPYQKEMKVRARGGTVH
;
A
#
# COMPACT_ATOMS: atom_id res chain seq x y z
N MET A 1 -6.51 47.92 9.58
CA MET A 1 -6.70 47.53 8.17
C MET A 1 -5.92 46.24 7.97
N GLN A 2 -6.63 45.11 7.84
CA GLN A 2 -6.07 43.76 7.91
C GLN A 2 -5.41 43.34 6.59
N SER A 3 -4.32 42.60 6.73
CA SER A 3 -3.56 41.90 5.68
C SER A 3 -4.45 40.90 4.93
N PRO A 4 -4.34 40.77 3.60
CA PRO A 4 -4.97 39.68 2.88
C PRO A 4 -4.05 38.46 2.98
N PHE A 5 -4.29 37.61 3.98
CA PHE A 5 -3.88 36.22 3.91
C PHE A 5 -4.64 35.59 2.73
N VAL A 6 -3.94 35.41 1.62
CA VAL A 6 -4.42 34.59 0.51
C VAL A 6 -4.54 33.18 1.04
N LEU A 7 -5.78 32.79 1.34
CA LEU A 7 -6.15 31.41 1.60
C LEU A 7 -5.81 30.65 0.31
N PHE A 8 -4.64 29.99 0.28
CA PHE A 8 -4.38 28.95 -0.70
C PHE A 8 -5.45 27.89 -0.44
N GLN A 9 -6.55 27.98 -1.18
CA GLN A 9 -7.53 26.92 -1.30
C GLN A 9 -6.81 25.80 -2.04
N VAL A 10 -6.10 24.98 -1.27
CA VAL A 10 -5.46 23.81 -1.83
C VAL A 10 -6.58 22.82 -2.08
N SER A 11 -7.07 22.83 -3.32
CA SER A 11 -7.88 21.75 -3.88
C SER A 11 -6.99 20.52 -4.03
N PHE A 12 -6.68 19.93 -2.89
CA PHE A 12 -6.00 18.66 -2.71
C PHE A 12 -6.89 17.59 -3.36
N LEU A 13 -6.40 16.93 -4.41
CA LEU A 13 -7.08 15.86 -5.16
C LEU A 13 -8.18 15.11 -4.38
N SER A 14 -9.34 14.93 -5.01
CA SER A 14 -10.51 14.14 -4.53
C SER A 14 -10.26 12.62 -4.53
N VAL A 15 -9.01 12.18 -4.31
CA VAL A 15 -8.69 10.76 -4.20
C VAL A 15 -9.18 10.27 -2.84
N ASN A 16 -10.29 9.52 -2.86
CA ASN A 16 -10.70 8.72 -1.72
C ASN A 16 -9.72 7.54 -1.60
N LEU A 17 -8.66 7.75 -0.82
CA LEU A 17 -7.58 6.78 -0.62
C LEU A 17 -8.09 5.43 -0.11
N ARG A 18 -9.14 5.42 0.72
CA ARG A 18 -9.74 4.19 1.25
C ARG A 18 -10.35 3.35 0.13
N ALA A 19 -11.15 3.96 -0.74
CA ALA A 19 -11.76 3.27 -1.88
C ALA A 19 -10.71 2.88 -2.95
N ALA A 20 -9.69 3.71 -3.16
CA ALA A 20 -8.65 3.45 -4.15
C ALA A 20 -7.72 2.28 -3.76
N PHE A 21 -7.46 2.07 -2.47
CA PHE A 21 -6.51 1.08 -1.99
C PHE A 21 -7.13 -0.23 -1.49
N ALA A 22 -8.35 -0.21 -0.96
CA ALA A 22 -8.96 -1.40 -0.32
C ALA A 22 -9.06 -2.62 -1.25
N SER A 23 -9.20 -2.44 -2.56
CA SER A 23 -9.28 -3.54 -3.53
C SER A 23 -7.94 -3.91 -4.18
N LYS A 24 -6.85 -3.22 -3.85
CA LYS A 24 -5.53 -3.35 -4.50
C LYS A 24 -4.39 -3.61 -3.53
N GLU A 25 -4.70 -3.86 -2.25
CA GLU A 25 -3.67 -4.21 -1.28
C GLU A 25 -3.03 -5.56 -1.64
N VAL A 26 -1.71 -5.62 -1.50
CA VAL A 26 -0.92 -6.84 -1.65
C VAL A 26 -0.07 -7.05 -0.39
N PRO A 27 0.20 -8.29 0.03
CA PRO A 27 1.13 -8.53 1.13
C PRO A 27 2.52 -7.94 0.83
N PHE A 28 3.22 -7.47 1.87
CA PHE A 28 4.58 -6.99 1.71
C PHE A 28 5.49 -8.08 1.12
N ARG A 29 6.32 -7.67 0.17
CA ARG A 29 7.39 -8.51 -0.35
C ARG A 29 8.46 -8.72 0.72
N PHE A 30 9.24 -9.78 0.60
CA PHE A 30 10.30 -10.09 1.57
C PHE A 30 11.37 -8.99 1.63
N ASP A 31 11.66 -8.37 0.48
CA ASP A 31 12.62 -7.28 0.27
C ASP A 31 12.06 -5.88 0.55
N ASP A 32 10.79 -5.76 0.96
CA ASP A 32 10.20 -4.46 1.30
C ASP A 32 10.58 -4.04 2.75
N PRO A 33 11.23 -2.89 2.95
CA PRO A 33 11.62 -2.44 4.29
C PRO A 33 10.44 -2.20 5.23
N ALA A 34 9.25 -1.86 4.71
CA ALA A 34 8.04 -1.69 5.52
C ALA A 34 7.63 -3.00 6.21
N ARG A 35 8.04 -4.15 5.67
CA ARG A 35 7.72 -5.47 6.23
C ARG A 35 8.28 -5.67 7.63
N VAL A 36 9.48 -5.17 7.92
CA VAL A 36 10.12 -5.37 9.23
C VAL A 36 9.29 -4.75 10.35
N PHE A 37 8.73 -3.56 10.10
CA PHE A 37 7.88 -2.87 11.06
C PHE A 37 6.67 -3.71 11.46
N ILE A 38 5.94 -4.28 10.49
CA ILE A 38 4.75 -5.07 10.81
C ILE A 38 5.08 -6.50 11.25
N ALA A 39 5.98 -7.19 10.55
CA ALA A 39 6.22 -8.62 10.73
C ALA A 39 7.13 -8.94 11.91
N SER A 40 7.97 -7.99 12.33
CA SER A 40 8.92 -8.19 13.44
C SER A 40 8.57 -7.34 14.67
N SER A 41 8.16 -6.08 14.48
CA SER A 41 7.81 -5.21 15.62
C SER A 41 6.31 -5.04 15.89
N GLY A 42 5.43 -5.56 15.04
CA GLY A 42 3.98 -5.40 15.19
C GLY A 42 3.47 -3.97 14.96
N ILE A 43 4.27 -3.11 14.31
CA ILE A 43 3.92 -1.72 14.01
C ILE A 43 3.23 -1.69 12.63
N PRO A 44 1.98 -1.19 12.53
CA PRO A 44 1.32 -0.98 11.24
C PRO A 44 2.17 -0.12 10.32
N SER A 45 2.41 -0.61 9.11
CA SER A 45 3.23 0.05 8.09
C SER A 45 2.53 0.03 6.74
N VAL A 46 2.93 0.95 5.86
CA VAL A 46 2.45 1.04 4.48
C VAL A 46 3.64 1.27 3.55
N SER A 47 3.60 0.61 2.41
CA SER A 47 4.52 0.83 1.28
C SER A 47 3.65 1.00 0.05
N PHE A 48 3.97 2.01 -0.77
CA PHE A 48 3.23 2.28 -1.99
C PHE A 48 4.17 2.80 -3.07
N SER A 49 3.79 2.58 -4.33
CA SER A 49 4.51 3.10 -5.48
C SER A 49 3.53 3.68 -6.48
N ILE A 50 3.99 4.67 -7.24
CA ILE A 50 3.29 5.13 -8.45
C ILE A 50 4.04 4.52 -9.63
N ASN A 51 3.33 3.69 -10.38
CA ASN A 51 3.86 3.04 -11.55
C ASN A 51 2.79 3.01 -12.64
N ASN A 52 3.23 2.87 -13.89
CA ASN A 52 2.34 2.86 -15.05
C ASN A 52 1.77 1.45 -15.34
N GLY A 53 2.14 0.42 -14.57
CA GLY A 53 1.68 -0.97 -14.76
C GLY A 53 1.94 -1.60 -16.14
N GLY A 54 2.64 -0.90 -17.04
CA GLY A 54 2.98 -1.34 -18.39
C GLY A 54 4.33 -2.05 -18.45
N ASP A 55 4.90 -2.15 -19.66
CA ASP A 55 6.08 -2.98 -19.96
C ASP A 55 7.34 -2.65 -19.15
N SER A 56 7.42 -1.44 -18.58
CA SER A 56 8.53 -1.01 -17.72
C SER A 56 8.31 -1.29 -16.24
N TYR A 57 7.30 -2.08 -15.86
CA TYR A 57 7.07 -2.53 -14.48
C TYR A 57 7.38 -4.03 -14.32
N PRO A 58 8.28 -4.42 -13.40
CA PRO A 58 9.06 -3.56 -12.51
C PRO A 58 10.12 -2.73 -13.27
N TYR A 59 10.53 -1.60 -12.69
CA TYR A 59 11.53 -0.71 -13.27
C TYR A 59 12.84 -1.47 -13.52
N PRO A 60 13.29 -1.62 -14.79
CA PRO A 60 14.31 -2.61 -15.14
C PRO A 60 15.73 -2.19 -14.72
N TYR A 61 15.96 -0.90 -14.49
CA TYR A 61 17.28 -0.37 -14.13
C TYR A 61 17.50 -0.30 -12.62
N PHE A 62 16.52 -0.67 -11.80
CA PHE A 62 16.64 -0.60 -10.35
C PHE A 62 17.82 -1.45 -9.84
N GLY A 63 18.75 -0.82 -9.13
CA GLY A 63 19.92 -1.49 -8.57
C GLY A 63 21.03 -1.82 -9.58
N THR A 64 20.95 -1.30 -10.81
CA THR A 64 22.01 -1.41 -11.83
C THR A 64 22.75 -0.09 -12.01
N ALA A 65 23.85 -0.08 -12.77
CA ALA A 65 24.59 1.15 -13.06
C ALA A 65 23.82 2.12 -13.99
N GLU A 66 22.79 1.59 -14.65
CA GLU A 66 21.88 2.29 -15.54
C GLU A 66 20.75 3.00 -14.78
N ASP A 67 20.68 2.92 -13.46
CA ASP A 67 19.75 3.71 -12.64
C ASP A 67 20.16 5.19 -12.63
N ASN A 68 19.71 5.91 -13.65
CA ASN A 68 20.03 7.32 -13.85
C ASN A 68 18.79 8.13 -14.25
N PRO A 69 18.82 9.47 -14.08
CA PRO A 69 17.66 10.32 -14.37
C PRO A 69 17.12 10.21 -15.79
N GLY A 70 17.97 9.92 -16.78
CA GLY A 70 17.55 9.75 -18.17
C GLY A 70 16.69 8.50 -18.36
N ASN A 71 17.16 7.36 -17.85
CA ASN A 71 16.42 6.10 -17.89
C ASN A 71 15.15 6.13 -17.03
N LEU A 72 15.18 6.85 -15.90
CA LEU A 72 13.97 7.11 -15.11
C LEU A 72 12.95 7.92 -15.91
N LEU A 73 13.37 9.01 -16.54
CA LEU A 73 12.50 9.84 -17.38
C LEU A 73 11.91 9.04 -18.56
N MET A 74 12.68 8.14 -19.17
CA MET A 74 12.19 7.22 -20.21
C MET A 74 11.10 6.29 -19.68
N ALA A 75 11.21 5.77 -18.45
CA ALA A 75 10.15 4.96 -17.84
C ALA A 75 8.85 5.76 -17.60
N PHE A 76 8.93 7.09 -17.55
CA PHE A 76 7.78 8.01 -17.58
C PHE A 76 7.43 8.47 -19.01
N GLY A 77 7.75 7.67 -20.04
CA GLY A 77 7.43 7.98 -21.44
C GLY A 77 8.14 9.23 -21.96
N SER A 78 9.32 9.55 -21.41
CA SER A 78 10.07 10.77 -21.69
C SER A 78 9.32 12.08 -21.36
N SER A 79 8.32 12.01 -20.47
CA SER A 79 7.48 13.15 -20.09
C SER A 79 7.84 13.66 -18.70
N ALA A 80 8.62 14.74 -18.64
CA ALA A 80 8.95 15.40 -17.38
C ALA A 80 7.71 15.87 -16.61
N PRO A 81 6.66 16.43 -17.26
CA PRO A 81 5.42 16.79 -16.54
C PRO A 81 4.69 15.59 -15.93
N LEU A 82 4.76 14.41 -16.57
CA LEU A 82 4.15 13.19 -16.01
C LEU A 82 4.92 12.72 -14.78
N MET A 83 6.25 12.71 -14.86
CA MET A 83 7.12 12.36 -13.73
C MET A 83 6.91 13.31 -12.55
N GLU A 84 6.84 14.63 -12.79
CA GLU A 84 6.58 15.62 -11.75
C GLU A 84 5.22 15.39 -11.07
N LYS A 85 4.17 15.12 -11.85
CA LYS A 85 2.84 14.80 -11.32
C LYS A 85 2.87 13.54 -10.46
N ALA A 86 3.60 12.51 -10.87
CA ALA A 86 3.75 11.29 -10.09
C ALA A 86 4.47 11.57 -8.75
N VAL A 87 5.62 12.25 -8.78
CA VAL A 87 6.37 12.61 -7.56
C VAL A 87 5.52 13.47 -6.62
N ARG A 88 4.83 14.48 -7.15
CA ARG A 88 3.92 15.33 -6.37
C ARG A 88 2.78 14.52 -5.75
N LEU A 89 2.17 13.60 -6.51
CA LEU A 89 1.11 12.74 -6.00
C LEU A 89 1.62 11.84 -4.86
N ALA A 90 2.82 11.25 -5.00
CA ALA A 90 3.41 10.45 -3.93
C ALA A 90 3.65 11.29 -2.66
N ALA A 91 4.20 12.49 -2.82
CA ALA A 91 4.44 13.41 -1.71
C ALA A 91 3.13 13.84 -1.04
N GLU A 92 2.07 14.13 -1.80
CA GLU A 92 0.75 14.47 -1.26
C GLU A 92 0.14 13.29 -0.49
N ILE A 93 0.24 12.06 -0.99
CA ILE A 93 -0.26 10.86 -0.32
C ILE A 93 0.48 10.64 1.00
N ALA A 94 1.82 10.66 0.99
CA ALA A 94 2.64 10.50 2.19
C ALA A 94 2.38 11.62 3.21
N GLY A 95 2.33 12.87 2.77
CA GLY A 95 2.07 14.02 3.63
C GLY A 95 0.68 13.96 4.28
N ARG A 96 -0.37 13.58 3.53
CA ARG A 96 -1.70 13.39 4.11
C ARG A 96 -1.75 12.27 5.14
N MET A 97 -1.04 11.15 4.90
CA MET A 97 -0.95 10.08 5.89
C MET A 97 -0.24 10.56 7.15
N ALA A 98 0.90 11.23 7.03
CA ALA A 98 1.65 11.77 8.16
C ALA A 98 0.83 12.78 8.96
N LEU A 99 0.13 13.71 8.29
CA LEU A 99 -0.72 14.70 8.96
C LEU A 99 -1.86 14.03 9.72
N ARG A 100 -2.60 13.10 9.10
CA ARG A 100 -3.70 12.39 9.78
C ARG A 100 -3.22 11.56 10.97
N LEU A 101 -2.03 10.96 10.88
CA LEU A 101 -1.46 10.17 11.97
C LEU A 101 -0.94 11.01 13.14
N THR A 102 -0.65 12.30 12.94
CA THR A 102 -0.03 13.17 13.95
C THR A 102 -0.93 14.27 14.48
N HIS A 103 -1.89 14.72 13.67
CA HIS A 103 -2.78 15.83 13.99
C HIS A 103 -4.06 15.36 14.66
N ASP A 104 -4.63 14.23 14.21
CA ASP A 104 -5.95 13.81 14.64
C ASP A 104 -5.88 13.18 16.04
N HIS A 105 -6.82 13.57 16.91
CA HIS A 105 -6.86 13.12 18.32
C HIS A 105 -7.21 11.63 18.46
N GLU A 106 -7.77 11.02 17.41
CA GLU A 106 -8.01 9.59 17.30
C GLU A 106 -7.12 9.00 16.21
N LEU A 107 -6.43 7.92 16.54
CA LEU A 107 -5.55 7.26 15.59
C LEU A 107 -6.39 6.52 14.54
N TYR A 108 -6.33 6.98 13.29
CA TYR A 108 -7.06 6.38 12.17
C TYR A 108 -6.46 5.03 11.72
N LEU A 109 -6.67 3.99 12.53
CA LEU A 109 -6.36 2.59 12.20
C LEU A 109 -7.65 1.76 12.11
N ASP A 110 -7.82 1.04 11.00
CA ASP A 110 -8.98 0.15 10.79
C ASP A 110 -8.73 -1.23 11.40
N TYR A 111 -8.75 -1.32 12.73
CA TYR A 111 -8.55 -2.60 13.42
C TYR A 111 -9.69 -3.60 13.15
N ASN A 112 -10.91 -3.12 12.90
CA ASN A 112 -12.06 -3.96 12.54
C ASN A 112 -11.83 -4.76 11.25
N SER A 113 -10.95 -4.28 10.36
CA SER A 113 -10.54 -5.04 9.18
C SER A 113 -9.94 -6.42 9.52
N TYR A 114 -9.34 -6.60 10.70
CA TYR A 114 -8.79 -7.89 11.13
C TYR A 114 -9.86 -8.94 11.41
N ASP A 115 -11.07 -8.56 11.81
CA ASP A 115 -12.16 -9.51 12.04
C ASP A 115 -12.47 -10.28 10.76
N SER A 116 -12.61 -9.55 9.65
CA SER A 116 -12.84 -10.15 8.33
C SER A 116 -11.67 -11.04 7.88
N ARG A 117 -10.43 -10.66 8.18
CA ARG A 117 -9.22 -11.43 7.84
C ARG A 117 -9.14 -12.72 8.65
N LEU A 118 -9.41 -12.66 9.95
CA LEU A 118 -9.42 -13.82 10.84
C LEU A 118 -10.54 -14.80 10.48
N GLN A 119 -11.75 -14.28 10.20
CA GLN A 119 -12.86 -15.11 9.73
C GLN A 119 -12.51 -15.86 8.44
N ASN A 120 -11.94 -15.16 7.45
CA ASN A 120 -11.47 -15.77 6.22
C ASN A 120 -10.39 -16.84 6.47
N PHE A 121 -9.45 -16.58 7.37
CA PHE A 121 -8.43 -17.54 7.76
C PHE A 121 -9.03 -18.80 8.39
N ILE A 122 -9.95 -18.64 9.35
CA ILE A 122 -10.66 -19.76 9.99
C ILE A 122 -11.42 -20.57 8.94
N MET A 123 -12.16 -19.91 8.04
CA MET A 123 -12.89 -20.57 6.96
C MET A 123 -11.99 -21.43 6.07
N ARG A 124 -10.75 -20.98 5.81
CA ARG A 124 -9.74 -21.77 5.07
C ARG A 124 -9.20 -22.95 5.87
N LEU A 125 -9.19 -22.87 7.20
CA LEU A 125 -8.69 -23.94 8.09
C LEU A 125 -9.73 -25.04 8.35
N LEU A 126 -11.01 -24.70 8.36
CA LEU A 126 -12.11 -25.62 8.69
C LEU A 126 -12.13 -26.93 7.86
N PRO A 127 -11.87 -26.94 6.54
CA PRO A 127 -11.81 -28.18 5.76
C PRO A 127 -10.76 -29.17 6.28
N TYR A 128 -9.55 -28.68 6.57
CA TYR A 128 -8.47 -29.51 7.10
C TYR A 128 -8.81 -30.11 8.47
N GLN A 129 -9.51 -29.35 9.32
CA GLN A 129 -10.00 -29.87 10.60
C GLN A 129 -10.98 -31.04 10.40
N LYS A 130 -11.87 -30.95 9.40
CA LYS A 130 -12.80 -32.04 9.06
C LYS A 130 -12.05 -33.26 8.55
N GLU A 131 -11.12 -33.09 7.63
CA GLU A 131 -10.28 -34.16 7.09
C GLU A 131 -9.49 -34.89 8.19
N MET A 132 -8.85 -34.15 9.09
CA MET A 132 -8.11 -34.73 10.22
C MET A 132 -9.02 -35.55 11.15
N LYS A 133 -10.25 -35.09 11.42
CA LYS A 133 -11.23 -35.83 12.23
C LYS A 133 -11.71 -37.11 11.54
N VAL A 134 -11.88 -37.11 10.22
CA VAL A 134 -12.26 -38.30 9.44
C VAL A 134 -11.12 -39.33 9.47
N ARG A 135 -9.87 -38.90 9.22
CA ARG A 135 -8.69 -39.76 9.28
C ARG A 135 -8.45 -40.34 10.66
N ALA A 136 -8.60 -39.54 11.73
CA ALA A 136 -8.46 -39.99 13.11
C ALA A 136 -9.52 -41.03 13.54
N ARG A 137 -10.66 -41.08 12.85
CA ARG A 137 -11.72 -42.07 13.06
C ARG A 137 -11.57 -43.33 12.17
N GLY A 138 -10.45 -43.47 11.46
CA GLY A 138 -10.17 -44.62 10.59
C GLY A 138 -10.92 -44.60 9.25
N GLY A 139 -11.56 -43.47 8.88
CA GLY A 139 -12.25 -43.33 7.60
C GLY A 139 -11.28 -43.00 6.47
N THR A 140 -11.23 -43.84 5.44
CA THR A 140 -10.58 -43.54 4.16
C THR A 140 -11.36 -42.44 3.43
N VAL A 141 -10.70 -41.34 3.09
CA VAL A 141 -11.28 -40.25 2.29
C VAL A 141 -11.09 -40.64 0.81
N HIS A 142 -12.19 -41.01 0.14
CA HIS A 142 -12.25 -41.22 -1.32
C HIS A 142 -12.66 -39.93 -2.03
#